data_AF-A0A3M0JND5-F1
#
_entry.id   AF-A0A3M0JND5-F1
#
_cell.length_a   1.000
_cell.length_b   1.000
_cell.length_c   1.000
_cell.angle_alpha   90.00
_cell.angle_beta   90.00
_cell.angle_gamma   90.00
#
_symmetry.space_group_name_H-M   'P 1'
#
loop_
_entity.id
_entity.type
_entity.pdbx_description
1 polymer ?
#
loop_
_entity_poly.entity_id
_entity_poly.type
_entity_poly.pdbx_seq_one_letter_code
_entity_poly.pdbx_strand_id
1 'polypeptide(L)'
;MGGVAGGVGFVNAPLTASEVQNFKKELGNLVEDPVGVSNQVDQFLGPNTYTWEELNSILRILFSPEEVRMIRTAGMKIWERENRTGLPGDYKLPIVDPRWNPNREEDRRSMDDYRSLMVKGIKESVPRSSNTKLGNTNAGEGRNSRGLA
;
A
#
# COMPACT_ATOMS: atom_id res chain seq x y z
N MET A 1 -3.30 -37.65 -12.46
CA MET A 1 -2.11 -36.79 -12.56
C MET A 1 -2.29 -35.91 -13.78
N GLY A 2 -2.71 -34.65 -13.59
CA GLY A 2 -2.86 -33.67 -14.66
C GLY A 2 -2.03 -32.45 -14.27
N GLY A 3 -0.77 -32.46 -14.66
CA GLY A 3 0.09 -31.28 -14.58
C GLY A 3 0.22 -30.70 -15.97
N VAL A 4 -0.16 -29.44 -16.14
CA VAL A 4 0.40 -28.57 -17.18
C VAL A 4 0.43 -27.14 -16.66
N ALA A 5 1.68 -26.67 -16.47
CA ALA A 5 2.15 -25.30 -16.56
C ALA A 5 1.17 -24.18 -16.16
N GLY A 6 1.22 -23.78 -14.88
CA GLY A 6 0.87 -22.42 -14.47
C GLY A 6 1.90 -21.44 -15.01
N GLY A 7 1.86 -21.19 -16.32
CA GLY A 7 2.44 -19.99 -16.89
C GLY A 7 1.81 -18.80 -16.17
N VAL A 8 2.62 -17.81 -15.81
CA VAL A 8 2.17 -16.51 -15.32
C VAL A 8 1.35 -15.88 -16.45
N GLY A 9 0.07 -16.26 -16.51
CA GLY A 9 -0.89 -15.70 -17.43
C GLY A 9 -1.17 -14.30 -16.93
N PHE A 10 -0.79 -13.29 -17.70
CA PHE A 10 -1.38 -11.97 -17.58
C PHE A 10 -2.90 -12.18 -17.63
N VAL A 11 -3.58 -12.09 -16.49
CA VAL A 11 -5.04 -12.11 -16.47
C VAL A 11 -5.50 -10.81 -17.12
N ASN A 12 -5.71 -10.89 -18.42
CA ASN A 12 -6.31 -9.84 -19.23
C ASN A 12 -7.85 -9.89 -19.09
N ALA A 13 -8.34 -10.25 -17.91
CA ALA A 13 -9.73 -10.12 -17.56
C ALA A 13 -9.85 -8.80 -16.79
N PRO A 14 -10.54 -7.77 -17.33
CA PRO A 14 -10.83 -6.60 -16.53
C PRO A 14 -11.54 -7.08 -15.27
N LEU A 15 -11.01 -6.74 -14.10
CA LEU A 15 -11.67 -7.00 -12.83
C LEU A 15 -13.15 -6.66 -12.98
N THR A 16 -14.00 -7.68 -12.89
CA THR A 16 -15.41 -7.45 -13.14
C THR A 16 -15.94 -6.55 -12.04
N ALA A 17 -16.80 -5.58 -12.38
CA ALA A 17 -17.41 -4.71 -11.38
C ALA A 17 -18.04 -5.53 -10.23
N SER A 18 -18.55 -6.72 -10.54
CA SER A 18 -19.06 -7.72 -9.59
C SER A 18 -18.02 -8.20 -8.58
N GLU A 19 -16.80 -8.53 -9.00
CA GLU A 19 -15.71 -8.97 -8.11
C GLU A 19 -15.30 -7.85 -7.15
N VAL A 20 -15.14 -6.63 -7.67
CA VAL A 20 -14.77 -5.47 -6.83
C VAL A 20 -15.91 -5.11 -5.87
N GLN A 21 -17.17 -5.24 -6.29
CA GLN A 21 -18.34 -5.03 -5.43
C GLN A 21 -18.49 -6.11 -4.36
N ASN A 22 -18.19 -7.37 -4.69
CA ASN A 22 -18.17 -8.44 -3.69
C ASN A 22 -17.05 -8.23 -2.69
N PHE A 23 -15.85 -7.90 -3.18
CA PHE A 23 -14.72 -7.56 -2.32
C PHE A 23 -15.03 -6.36 -1.44
N LYS A 24 -15.69 -5.32 -1.95
CA LYS A 24 -16.16 -4.17 -1.13
C LYS A 24 -17.08 -4.59 0.02
N LYS A 25 -17.94 -5.60 -0.18
CA LYS A 25 -18.84 -6.11 0.88
C LYS A 25 -18.10 -6.92 1.94
N GLU A 26 -17.04 -7.60 1.53
CA GLU A 26 -16.13 -8.34 2.44
C GLU A 26 -15.09 -7.42 3.08
N LEU A 27 -14.84 -6.25 2.47
CA LEU A 27 -13.97 -5.24 3.00
C LEU A 27 -14.60 -4.66 4.26
N GLY A 28 -13.88 -4.77 5.37
CA GLY A 28 -14.29 -4.14 6.61
C GLY A 28 -14.26 -2.61 6.51
N ASN A 29 -14.67 -1.95 7.59
CA ASN A 29 -14.58 -0.51 7.68
C ASN A 29 -13.12 -0.07 7.84
N LEU A 30 -12.64 0.78 6.93
CA LEU A 30 -11.28 1.34 6.94
C LEU A 30 -10.94 1.97 8.30
N VAL A 31 -11.90 2.64 8.93
CA VAL A 31 -11.71 3.34 10.21
C VAL A 31 -11.63 2.37 11.39
N GLU A 32 -12.35 1.26 11.33
CA GLU A 32 -12.38 0.27 12.42
C GLU A 32 -11.16 -0.65 12.40
N ASP A 33 -10.77 -1.16 11.22
CA ASP A 33 -9.58 -1.98 11.08
C ASP A 33 -8.78 -1.64 9.81
N PRO A 34 -8.01 -0.53 9.84
CA PRO A 34 -7.18 -0.12 8.70
C PRO A 34 -6.10 -1.15 8.35
N VAL A 35 -5.70 -2.01 9.30
CA VAL A 35 -4.68 -3.04 9.06
C VAL A 35 -5.26 -4.23 8.33
N GLY A 36 -6.39 -4.77 8.78
CA GLY A 36 -7.08 -5.85 8.06
C GLY A 36 -7.46 -5.44 6.65
N VAL A 37 -8.01 -4.22 6.49
CA VAL A 37 -8.32 -3.65 5.18
C VAL A 37 -7.07 -3.54 4.31
N SER A 38 -5.92 -3.08 4.85
CA SER A 38 -4.67 -3.00 4.08
C SER A 38 -4.18 -4.37 3.60
N ASN A 39 -4.28 -5.40 4.45
CA ASN A 39 -3.87 -6.77 4.10
C ASN A 39 -4.81 -7.39 3.05
N GLN A 40 -6.12 -7.17 3.19
CA GLN A 40 -7.10 -7.64 2.20
C GLN A 40 -6.85 -6.98 0.83
N VAL A 41 -6.62 -5.66 0.81
CA VAL A 41 -6.31 -4.92 -0.43
C VAL A 41 -4.99 -5.39 -1.03
N ASP A 42 -3.95 -5.63 -0.20
CA ASP A 42 -2.69 -6.20 -0.67
C ASP A 42 -2.89 -7.57 -1.33
N GLN A 43 -3.63 -8.47 -0.68
CA GLN A 43 -3.94 -9.79 -1.23
C GLN A 43 -4.78 -9.74 -2.50
N PHE A 44 -5.74 -8.82 -2.58
CA PHE A 44 -6.56 -8.63 -3.78
C PHE A 44 -5.74 -8.10 -4.96
N LEU A 45 -4.81 -7.19 -4.68
CA LEU A 45 -3.98 -6.56 -5.69
C LEU A 45 -2.70 -7.35 -6.03
N GLY A 46 -2.25 -8.25 -5.16
CA GLY A 46 -0.96 -8.94 -5.24
C GLY A 46 -0.75 -9.96 -6.36
N PRO A 47 -1.75 -10.76 -6.75
CA PRO A 47 -1.52 -11.81 -7.74
C PRO A 47 -1.42 -11.27 -9.18
N ASN A 48 -1.89 -10.05 -9.46
CA ASN A 48 -2.04 -9.55 -10.82
C ASN A 48 -1.32 -8.23 -11.03
N THR A 49 -0.81 -8.02 -12.24
CA THR A 49 -0.24 -6.72 -12.65
C THR A 49 -1.37 -5.84 -13.15
N TYR A 50 -1.86 -4.95 -12.29
CA TYR A 50 -2.88 -3.98 -12.65
C TYR A 50 -2.25 -2.68 -13.17
N THR A 51 -2.86 -2.11 -14.19
CA THR A 51 -2.52 -0.76 -14.69
C THR A 51 -2.96 0.32 -13.70
N TRP A 52 -2.43 1.54 -13.86
CA TRP A 52 -2.85 2.68 -13.03
C TRP A 52 -4.37 2.92 -13.13
N GLU A 53 -4.95 2.81 -14.32
CA GLU A 53 -6.39 2.99 -14.55
C GLU A 53 -7.23 1.94 -13.80
N GLU A 54 -6.79 0.68 -13.83
CA GLU A 54 -7.44 -0.40 -13.09
C GLU A 54 -7.32 -0.20 -11.59
N LEU A 55 -6.13 0.09 -11.07
CA LEU A 55 -5.91 0.37 -9.65
C LEU A 55 -6.74 1.55 -9.18
N ASN A 56 -6.78 2.64 -9.95
CA ASN A 56 -7.59 3.81 -9.63
C ASN A 56 -9.09 3.49 -9.69
N SER A 57 -9.54 2.66 -10.64
CA SER A 57 -10.94 2.24 -10.73
C SER A 57 -11.34 1.37 -9.55
N ILE A 58 -10.51 0.40 -9.17
CA ILE A 58 -10.72 -0.46 -7.99
C ILE A 58 -10.84 0.40 -6.74
N LEU A 59 -9.88 1.30 -6.50
CA LEU A 59 -9.88 2.16 -5.32
C LEU A 59 -11.14 3.05 -5.23
N ARG A 60 -11.60 3.59 -6.36
CA ARG A 60 -12.83 4.40 -6.43
C ARG A 60 -14.10 3.59 -6.17
N ILE A 61 -14.07 2.28 -6.39
CA ILE A 61 -15.18 1.39 -6.05
C ILE A 61 -15.13 1.05 -4.57
N LEU A 62 -13.95 0.68 -4.05
CA LEU A 62 -13.76 0.24 -2.68
C LEU A 62 -13.97 1.36 -1.66
N PHE A 63 -13.36 2.52 -1.91
CA PHE A 63 -13.31 3.64 -0.98
C PHE A 63 -14.08 4.85 -1.51
N SER A 64 -14.54 5.69 -0.60
CA SER A 64 -15.09 7.01 -0.91
C SER A 64 -14.01 7.95 -1.46
N PRO A 65 -14.38 9.00 -2.21
CA PRO A 65 -13.43 10.02 -2.67
C PRO A 65 -12.60 10.63 -1.53
N GLU A 66 -13.20 10.81 -0.35
CA GLU A 66 -12.55 11.32 0.86
C GLU A 66 -11.49 10.35 1.38
N GLU A 67 -11.82 9.06 1.50
CA GLU A 67 -10.88 8.02 1.90
C GLU A 67 -9.73 7.88 0.91
N VAL A 68 -10.01 7.87 -0.40
CA VAL A 68 -8.95 7.85 -1.42
C VAL A 68 -8.00 9.03 -1.27
N ARG A 69 -8.50 10.23 -0.95
CA ARG A 69 -7.65 11.40 -0.68
C ARG A 69 -6.82 11.22 0.59
N MET A 70 -7.38 10.68 1.67
CA MET A 70 -6.65 10.39 2.90
C MET A 70 -5.54 9.36 2.67
N ILE A 71 -5.86 8.25 2.00
CA ILE A 71 -4.93 7.17 1.66
C ILE A 71 -3.79 7.71 0.79
N ARG A 72 -4.09 8.50 -0.26
CA ARG A 72 -3.05 9.15 -1.08
C ARG A 72 -2.17 10.08 -0.27
N THR A 73 -2.77 10.93 0.57
CA THR A 73 -2.02 11.86 1.42
C THR A 73 -1.08 11.11 2.37
N ALA A 74 -1.54 10.01 2.96
CA ALA A 74 -0.72 9.15 3.80
C ALA A 74 0.41 8.49 2.98
N GLY A 75 0.10 7.92 1.81
CA GLY A 75 1.08 7.33 0.91
C GLY A 75 2.16 8.34 0.48
N MET A 76 1.80 9.58 0.18
CA MET A 76 2.76 10.63 -0.16
C MET A 76 3.71 10.93 1.00
N LYS A 77 3.19 11.06 2.23
CA LYS A 77 4.01 11.26 3.43
C LYS A 77 4.96 10.09 3.69
N ILE A 78 4.52 8.86 3.42
CA ILE A 78 5.34 7.66 3.56
C ILE A 78 6.47 7.69 2.53
N TRP A 79 6.14 7.98 1.26
CA TRP A 79 7.13 8.12 0.20
C TRP A 79 8.16 9.20 0.54
N GLU A 80 7.73 10.40 0.93
CA GLU A 80 8.63 11.50 1.32
C GLU A 80 9.54 11.13 2.51
N ARG A 81 9.01 10.35 3.46
CA ARG A 81 9.79 9.84 4.60
C ARG A 81 10.84 8.82 4.18
N GLU A 82 10.47 7.87 3.32
CA GLU A 82 11.37 6.83 2.81
C GLU A 82 12.37 7.40 1.80
N ASN A 83 11.99 8.46 1.09
CA ASN A 83 12.70 9.01 -0.05
C ASN A 83 13.02 10.50 0.13
N ARG A 84 13.71 10.83 1.23
CA ARG A 84 14.02 12.21 1.69
C ARG A 84 14.69 13.13 0.65
N THR A 85 15.31 12.57 -0.39
CA THR A 85 16.09 13.30 -1.40
C THR A 85 15.59 13.09 -2.83
N GLY A 86 14.52 12.33 -3.05
CA GLY A 86 14.02 12.07 -4.41
C GLY A 86 12.75 12.83 -4.75
N LEU A 87 12.02 12.34 -5.75
CA LEU A 87 10.86 13.02 -6.31
C LEU A 87 9.72 13.18 -5.28
N PRO A 88 8.94 14.26 -5.35
CA PRO A 88 7.75 14.46 -4.52
C PRO A 88 6.77 13.29 -4.62
N GLY A 89 6.03 13.03 -3.53
CA GLY A 89 5.03 11.96 -3.48
C GLY A 89 3.97 12.04 -4.58
N ASP A 90 3.61 13.25 -5.03
CA ASP A 90 2.63 13.47 -6.10
C ASP A 90 3.04 12.84 -7.44
N TYR A 91 4.34 12.68 -7.71
CA TYR A 91 4.84 11.96 -8.89
C TYR A 91 4.64 10.45 -8.80
N LYS A 92 4.62 9.91 -7.57
CA LYS A 92 4.43 8.48 -7.32
C LYS A 92 2.98 8.10 -7.05
N LEU A 93 2.16 9.05 -6.61
CA LEU A 93 0.72 8.90 -6.43
C LEU A 93 -0.06 9.89 -7.31
N PRO A 94 0.06 9.80 -8.66
CA PRO A 94 -0.60 10.73 -9.54
C PRO A 94 -2.11 10.64 -9.43
N ILE A 95 -2.79 11.80 -9.50
CA ILE A 95 -4.25 11.92 -9.42
C ILE A 95 -4.90 11.62 -10.78
N VAL A 96 -4.18 11.92 -11.86
CA VAL A 96 -4.57 11.73 -13.25
C VAL A 96 -3.71 10.65 -13.89
N ASP A 97 -4.18 10.10 -15.01
CA ASP A 97 -3.48 9.01 -15.68
C ASP A 97 -2.06 9.42 -16.11
N PRO A 98 -1.01 8.75 -15.59
CA PRO A 98 0.37 9.01 -15.97
C PRO A 98 0.76 8.33 -17.29
N ARG A 99 -0.14 7.55 -17.91
CA ARG A 99 0.09 6.75 -19.11
C ARG A 99 1.24 5.74 -18.98
N TRP A 100 1.42 5.17 -17.77
CA TRP A 100 2.45 4.16 -17.51
C TRP A 100 2.23 2.91 -18.38
N ASN A 101 3.29 2.48 -19.07
CA ASN A 101 3.22 1.33 -19.96
C ASN A 101 3.65 0.05 -19.23
N PRO A 102 2.80 -0.99 -19.12
CA PRO A 102 3.15 -2.24 -18.43
C PRO A 102 4.30 -3.00 -19.12
N ASN A 103 4.65 -2.66 -20.35
CA ASN A 103 5.78 -3.25 -21.08
C ASN A 103 7.12 -2.57 -20.76
N ARG A 104 7.13 -1.41 -20.10
CA ARG A 104 8.35 -0.70 -19.71
C ARG A 104 8.70 -1.00 -18.26
N GLU A 105 9.94 -1.40 -18.00
CA GLU A 105 10.38 -1.76 -16.64
C GLU A 105 10.28 -0.60 -15.64
N GLU A 106 10.60 0.62 -16.06
CA GLU A 106 10.49 1.83 -15.24
C GLU A 106 9.04 2.14 -14.84
N ASP A 107 8.11 1.95 -15.78
CA ASP A 107 6.68 2.14 -15.56
C ASP A 107 6.11 1.03 -14.68
N ARG A 108 6.54 -0.22 -14.89
CA ARG A 108 6.20 -1.34 -13.99
C ARG A 108 6.65 -1.08 -12.57
N ARG A 109 7.85 -0.54 -12.38
CA ARG A 109 8.35 -0.14 -11.06
C ARG A 109 7.49 0.96 -10.45
N SER A 110 7.04 1.90 -11.27
CA SER A 110 6.14 2.96 -10.81
C SER A 110 4.74 2.45 -10.46
N MET A 111 4.21 1.46 -11.17
CA MET A 111 2.97 0.76 -10.80
C MET A 111 3.11 -0.02 -9.49
N ASP A 112 4.25 -0.69 -9.29
CA ASP A 112 4.54 -1.41 -8.03
C ASP A 112 4.69 -0.44 -6.85
N ASP A 113 5.43 0.65 -7.03
CA ASP A 113 5.54 1.75 -6.06
C ASP A 113 4.14 2.31 -5.73
N TYR A 114 3.31 2.57 -6.75
CA TYR A 114 1.95 3.06 -6.57
C TYR A 114 1.11 2.08 -5.74
N ARG A 115 1.09 0.80 -6.10
CA ARG A 115 0.37 -0.24 -5.35
C ARG A 115 0.84 -0.31 -3.90
N SER A 116 2.16 -0.35 -3.70
CA SER A 116 2.79 -0.42 -2.37
C SER A 116 2.43 0.80 -1.51
N LEU A 117 2.54 2.01 -2.07
CA LEU A 117 2.18 3.24 -1.37
C LEU A 117 0.68 3.34 -1.08
N MET A 118 -0.18 2.75 -1.91
CA MET A 118 -1.62 2.71 -1.66
C MET A 118 -1.96 1.78 -0.49
N VAL A 119 -1.38 0.57 -0.46
CA VAL A 119 -1.54 -0.37 0.66
C VAL A 119 -1.00 0.24 1.97
N LYS A 120 0.21 0.81 1.93
CA LYS A 120 0.80 1.50 3.09
C LYS A 120 -0.04 2.72 3.50
N GLY A 121 -0.56 3.46 2.53
CA GLY A 121 -1.43 4.61 2.74
C GLY A 121 -2.71 4.23 3.46
N ILE A 122 -3.31 3.07 3.19
CA ILE A 122 -4.51 2.57 3.89
C ILE A 122 -4.20 2.42 5.38
N LYS A 123 -3.06 1.81 5.70
CA LYS A 123 -2.60 1.56 7.06
C LYS A 123 -2.31 2.84 7.87
N GLU A 124 -1.83 3.90 7.23
CA GLU A 124 -1.53 5.19 7.87
C GLU A 124 -2.60 6.28 7.68
N SER A 125 -3.61 6.04 6.84
CA SER A 125 -4.68 7.01 6.56
C SER A 125 -5.53 7.30 7.79
N VAL A 126 -5.72 6.29 8.63
CA VAL A 126 -6.42 6.43 9.90
C VAL A 126 -5.36 6.58 10.98
N PRO A 127 -5.29 7.75 11.65
CA PRO A 127 -4.40 7.91 12.79
C PRO A 127 -4.82 6.90 13.85
N ARG A 128 -4.04 5.84 14.01
CA ARG A 128 -4.19 4.89 15.11
C ARG A 128 -4.22 5.72 16.39
N SER A 129 -5.37 5.75 17.05
CA SER A 129 -5.46 6.05 18.47
C SER A 129 -4.56 5.03 19.18
N SER A 130 -3.32 5.46 19.43
CA SER A 130 -2.26 4.88 20.24
C SER A 130 -2.55 3.48 20.79
N ASN A 131 -1.87 2.46 20.25
CA ASN A 131 -1.46 1.27 21.04
C ASN A 131 -0.42 0.45 20.25
N THR A 132 0.86 0.82 20.41
CA THR A 132 2.03 -0.04 20.74
C THR A 132 3.35 0.70 20.42
N LYS A 133 3.78 1.54 21.36
CA LYS A 133 5.22 1.77 21.55
C LYS A 133 5.79 0.46 22.11
N LEU A 134 6.23 -0.45 21.24
CA LEU A 134 7.15 -1.51 21.64
C LEU A 134 8.07 -1.87 20.46
N GLY A 135 9.34 -1.50 20.63
CA GLY A 135 10.42 -1.59 19.64
C GLY A 135 11.75 -1.04 20.21
N ASN A 136 12.02 -1.45 21.44
CA ASN A 136 13.25 -1.43 22.25
C ASN A 136 14.58 -1.69 21.52
N THR A 137 15.64 -0.94 21.85
CA THR A 137 17.01 -1.48 21.93
C THR A 137 17.89 -0.72 22.94
N ASN A 138 18.42 -1.47 23.91
CA ASN A 138 19.45 -1.07 24.86
C ASN A 138 20.80 -0.83 24.17
N ALA A 139 21.56 0.19 24.58
CA ALA A 139 23.02 0.26 24.41
C ALA A 139 23.58 1.34 25.37
N GLY A 140 24.50 0.95 26.27
CA GLY A 140 25.18 1.90 27.16
C GLY A 140 25.57 1.36 28.53
N GLU A 141 26.09 0.14 28.61
CA GLU A 141 26.75 -0.42 29.79
C GLU A 141 27.98 0.40 30.21
N GLY A 142 28.21 0.49 31.53
CA GLY A 142 29.55 0.62 32.10
C GLY A 142 29.99 2.01 32.58
N ARG A 143 29.89 2.25 33.90
CA ARG A 143 31.11 2.41 34.74
C ARG A 143 30.81 2.32 36.24
N ASN A 144 31.26 1.21 36.80
CA ASN A 144 31.54 0.95 38.21
C ASN A 144 32.80 1.73 38.64
N SER A 145 32.76 2.47 39.76
CA SER A 145 33.82 2.57 40.80
C SER A 145 33.27 3.37 42.00
N ARG A 146 33.02 2.79 43.18
CA ARG A 146 33.91 2.58 44.35
C ARG A 146 34.43 3.87 45.04
N GLY A 147 34.23 3.93 46.36
CA GLY A 147 34.88 4.82 47.35
C GLY A 147 33.84 5.55 48.21
N LEU A 148 33.42 5.11 49.41
CA LEU A 148 34.17 5.02 50.68
C LEU A 148 35.04 6.26 50.95
N ALA A 149 34.47 7.22 51.68
CA ALA A 149 35.04 7.82 52.90
C ALA A 149 33.90 8.54 53.65
#